data_AF-A0AAX3SFH8-F1
#
_entry.id   AF-A0AAX3SFH8-F1
#
_cell.length_a   1.000
_cell.length_b   1.000
_cell.length_c   1.000
_cell.angle_alpha   90.00
_cell.angle_beta   90.00
_cell.angle_gamma   90.00
#
_symmetry.space_group_name_H-M   'P 1'
#
loop_
_entity.id
_entity.type
_entity.pdbx_description
1 polymer ?
#
loop_
_entity_poly.entity_id
_entity_poly.type
_entity_poly.pdbx_seq_one_letter_code
_entity_poly.pdbx_strand_id
1 'polypeptide(L)'
;MQCISALAPTALHDGVGEPAVDPAVKNLFLVMQGCYGALFLSKFATGVLDDQGRDLGVRAAMRVWRTTLAKYSPDVIESAVARLTAEHPDYPPHLPQFEAMCRAATPRRTHAEEQGWLALPAPNAAPVHVQIEPQGDGKDWARRIVARVQAGDQTLTRTSIRAAMQALGMEGWPR
;
A
#
# COMPACT_ATOMS: atom_id res chain seq x y z
N MET A 1 -25.77 -13.73 1.37
CA MET A 1 -25.91 -14.20 -0.02
C MET A 1 -26.97 -13.35 -0.70
N GLN A 2 -26.58 -12.43 -1.58
CA GLN A 2 -27.52 -11.69 -2.42
C GLN A 2 -27.68 -12.45 -3.75
N CYS A 3 -28.92 -12.72 -4.13
CA CYS A 3 -29.27 -13.57 -5.26
C CYS A 3 -29.10 -12.85 -6.61
N ILE A 4 -28.57 -13.58 -7.60
CA ILE A 4 -28.27 -13.13 -8.96
C ILE A 4 -29.54 -12.65 -9.71
N SER A 5 -30.72 -13.11 -9.28
CA SER A 5 -32.03 -12.77 -9.87
C SER A 5 -32.51 -11.34 -9.61
N ALA A 6 -31.84 -10.55 -8.76
CA ALA A 6 -32.19 -9.14 -8.53
C ALA A 6 -31.55 -8.16 -9.55
N LEU A 7 -30.74 -8.66 -10.50
CA LEU A 7 -29.92 -7.82 -11.40
C LEU A 7 -30.49 -7.57 -12.81
N ALA A 8 -31.68 -8.07 -13.16
CA ALA A 8 -32.42 -7.64 -14.36
C ALA A 8 -33.89 -8.07 -14.26
N PRO A 9 -34.88 -7.16 -14.45
CA PRO A 9 -34.96 -6.28 -15.62
C PRO A 9 -35.28 -4.83 -15.26
N THR A 10 -34.34 -3.91 -15.51
CA THR A 10 -34.65 -2.46 -15.56
C THR A 10 -33.68 -1.76 -16.50
N ALA A 11 -33.38 -2.39 -17.64
CA ALA A 11 -32.43 -1.86 -18.61
C ALA A 11 -33.10 -1.13 -19.79
N LEU A 12 -34.43 -1.03 -19.87
CA LEU A 12 -35.11 -0.48 -21.05
C LEU A 12 -36.33 0.43 -20.77
N HIS A 13 -36.47 1.00 -19.57
CA HIS A 13 -37.45 2.08 -19.37
C HIS A 13 -36.82 3.33 -18.79
N ASP A 14 -36.92 4.40 -19.59
CA ASP A 14 -36.58 5.78 -19.31
C ASP A 14 -37.34 6.36 -18.12
N GLY A 15 -36.69 7.33 -17.47
CA GLY A 15 -37.35 8.39 -16.71
C GLY A 15 -36.86 8.53 -15.27
N VAL A 16 -36.27 9.71 -15.00
CA VAL A 16 -35.86 10.25 -13.69
C VAL A 16 -34.37 10.04 -13.35
N GLY A 17 -33.56 10.99 -13.82
CA GLY A 17 -32.29 11.36 -13.20
C GLY A 17 -31.27 10.24 -13.05
N GLU A 18 -30.85 9.62 -14.14
CA GLU A 18 -29.72 8.69 -14.06
C GLU A 18 -28.49 9.43 -13.49
N PRO A 19 -27.87 8.92 -12.41
CA PRO A 19 -26.68 9.55 -11.86
C PRO A 19 -25.61 9.55 -12.95
N ALA A 20 -25.05 10.74 -13.20
CA ALA A 20 -23.98 10.92 -14.16
C ALA A 20 -22.89 9.86 -13.91
N VAL A 21 -22.38 9.27 -14.99
CA VAL A 21 -21.22 8.38 -14.88
C VAL A 21 -20.09 9.15 -14.21
N ASP A 22 -19.47 8.53 -13.22
CA ASP A 22 -18.40 9.10 -12.40
C ASP A 22 -17.25 9.60 -13.29
N PRO A 23 -16.76 10.84 -13.12
CA PRO A 23 -15.61 11.37 -13.85
C PRO A 23 -14.40 10.42 -13.86
N ALA A 24 -14.13 9.70 -12.77
CA ALA A 24 -12.99 8.78 -12.70
C ALA A 24 -13.12 7.61 -13.69
N VAL A 25 -14.32 7.03 -13.79
CA VAL A 25 -14.57 5.92 -14.72
C VAL A 25 -14.64 6.40 -16.17
N LYS A 26 -15.17 7.61 -16.41
CA LYS A 26 -15.09 8.24 -17.73
C LYS A 26 -13.64 8.41 -18.17
N ASN A 27 -12.80 8.98 -17.30
CA ASN A 27 -11.39 9.18 -17.57
C ASN A 27 -10.67 7.84 -17.80
N LEU A 28 -10.99 6.81 -17.04
CA LEU A 28 -10.47 5.46 -17.25
C LEU A 28 -10.82 4.92 -18.65
N PHE A 29 -12.08 5.04 -19.06
CA PHE A 29 -12.51 4.61 -20.40
C PHE A 29 -11.85 5.42 -21.51
N LEU A 30 -11.63 6.72 -21.30
CA LEU A 30 -10.86 7.56 -22.22
C LEU A 30 -9.40 7.12 -22.32
N VAL A 31 -8.76 6.78 -21.20
CA VAL A 31 -7.39 6.26 -21.20
C VAL A 31 -7.33 4.90 -21.91
N MET A 32 -8.25 3.98 -21.63
CA MET A 32 -8.31 2.68 -22.31
C MET A 32 -8.57 2.85 -23.82
N GLN A 33 -9.43 3.78 -24.23
CA GLN A 33 -9.61 4.10 -25.63
C GLN A 33 -8.34 4.71 -26.25
N GLY A 34 -7.61 5.55 -25.51
CA GLY A 34 -6.35 6.13 -25.98
C GLY A 34 -5.24 5.09 -26.16
N CYS A 35 -5.13 4.11 -25.25
CA CYS A 35 -4.12 3.05 -25.32
C CYS A 35 -4.45 1.95 -26.33
N TYR A 36 -5.72 1.54 -26.43
CA TYR A 36 -6.14 0.35 -27.18
C TYR A 36 -7.05 0.66 -28.38
N GLY A 37 -7.34 1.93 -28.62
CA GLY A 37 -8.21 2.38 -29.71
C GLY A 37 -9.66 1.90 -29.56
N ALA A 38 -10.33 1.75 -30.71
CA ALA A 38 -11.73 1.34 -30.78
C ALA A 38 -11.99 -0.09 -30.29
N LEU A 39 -10.94 -0.93 -30.16
CA LEU A 39 -11.04 -2.33 -29.71
C LEU A 39 -11.61 -2.45 -28.29
N PHE A 40 -11.36 -1.45 -27.44
CA PHE A 40 -11.89 -1.46 -26.08
C PHE A 40 -13.39 -1.16 -26.06
N LEU A 41 -13.82 -0.07 -26.70
CA LEU A 41 -15.21 0.37 -26.68
C LEU A 41 -16.14 -0.57 -27.46
N SER A 42 -15.64 -1.19 -28.54
CA SER A 42 -16.44 -2.13 -29.36
C SER A 42 -16.95 -3.34 -28.58
N LYS A 43 -16.28 -3.74 -27.49
CA LYS A 43 -16.73 -4.84 -26.62
C LYS A 43 -18.03 -4.53 -25.89
N PHE A 44 -18.32 -3.25 -25.68
CA PHE A 44 -19.49 -2.79 -24.92
C PHE A 44 -20.52 -2.08 -25.81
N ALA A 45 -20.14 -1.71 -27.03
CA ALA A 45 -21.02 -1.05 -27.97
C ALA A 45 -22.19 -1.95 -28.36
N THR A 46 -23.40 -1.40 -28.30
CA THR A 46 -24.66 -2.07 -28.67
C THR A 46 -25.29 -1.47 -29.92
N GLY A 47 -24.87 -0.28 -30.34
CA GLY A 47 -25.45 0.49 -31.43
C GLY A 47 -26.74 1.21 -31.05
N VAL A 48 -27.28 0.98 -29.84
CA VAL A 48 -28.47 1.67 -29.35
C VAL A 48 -28.04 2.95 -28.64
N LEU A 49 -28.48 4.09 -29.16
CA LEU A 49 -28.11 5.40 -28.64
C LEU A 49 -29.20 5.93 -27.70
N ASP A 50 -28.77 6.69 -26.70
CA ASP A 50 -29.68 7.51 -25.88
C ASP A 50 -30.04 8.84 -26.58
N ASP A 51 -30.91 9.62 -25.94
CA ASP A 51 -31.32 10.96 -26.42
C ASP A 51 -30.15 11.94 -26.64
N GLN A 52 -28.97 11.64 -26.10
CA GLN A 52 -27.75 12.44 -26.25
C GLN A 52 -26.77 11.83 -27.27
N GLY A 53 -27.20 10.81 -28.03
CA GLY A 53 -26.40 10.16 -29.06
C GLY A 53 -25.30 9.24 -28.51
N ARG A 54 -25.40 8.80 -27.25
CA ARG A 54 -24.40 7.94 -26.60
C ARG A 54 -24.85 6.49 -26.55
N ASP A 55 -23.93 5.56 -26.76
CA ASP A 55 -24.23 4.13 -26.73
C ASP A 55 -24.64 3.65 -25.32
N LEU A 56 -25.83 3.07 -25.22
CA LEU A 56 -26.39 2.56 -23.96
C LEU A 56 -25.56 1.44 -23.35
N GLY A 57 -24.97 0.56 -24.18
CA GLY A 57 -24.11 -0.54 -23.74
C GLY A 57 -22.81 -0.05 -23.10
N VAL A 58 -22.18 0.96 -23.71
CA VAL A 58 -21.00 1.62 -23.11
C VAL A 58 -21.35 2.27 -21.78
N ARG A 59 -22.52 2.93 -21.67
CA ARG A 59 -22.98 3.54 -20.42
C ARG A 59 -23.29 2.51 -19.33
N ALA A 60 -23.91 1.38 -19.70
CA ALA A 60 -24.15 0.26 -18.80
C ALA A 60 -22.83 -0.32 -18.28
N ALA A 61 -21.84 -0.51 -19.16
CA ALA A 61 -20.50 -0.97 -18.77
C ALA A 61 -19.84 -0.01 -17.78
N MET A 62 -19.84 1.30 -18.06
CA MET A 62 -19.29 2.30 -17.14
C MET A 62 -19.97 2.26 -15.75
N ARG A 63 -21.27 1.96 -15.66
CA ARG A 63 -21.99 1.81 -14.39
C ARG A 63 -21.52 0.59 -13.59
N VAL A 64 -21.30 -0.53 -14.26
CA VAL A 64 -20.76 -1.75 -13.64
C VAL A 64 -19.33 -1.52 -13.15
N TRP A 65 -18.50 -0.88 -13.96
CA TRP A 65 -17.12 -0.53 -13.58
C TRP A 65 -17.09 0.40 -12.38
N ARG A 66 -17.92 1.46 -12.38
CA ARG A 66 -18.06 2.36 -11.22
C ARG A 66 -18.38 1.60 -9.94
N THR A 67 -19.39 0.73 -9.97
CA THR A 67 -19.85 0.01 -8.78
C THR A 67 -18.74 -0.91 -8.25
N THR A 68 -17.98 -1.53 -9.14
CA THR A 68 -16.89 -2.44 -8.78
C THR A 68 -15.67 -1.70 -8.23
N LEU A 69 -15.35 -0.53 -8.80
CA LEU A 69 -14.17 0.25 -8.45
C LEU A 69 -14.39 1.21 -7.27
N ALA A 70 -15.64 1.46 -6.87
CA ALA A 70 -16.01 2.35 -5.76
C ALA A 70 -15.37 2.00 -4.40
N LYS A 71 -14.81 0.80 -4.23
CA LYS A 71 -14.09 0.38 -3.02
C LYS A 71 -12.61 0.79 -2.98
N TYR A 72 -12.07 1.33 -4.07
CA TYR A 72 -10.68 1.78 -4.16
C TYR A 72 -10.60 3.30 -4.06
N SER A 73 -9.51 3.81 -3.50
CA SER A 73 -9.23 5.25 -3.53
C SER A 73 -8.85 5.70 -4.95
N PRO A 74 -9.05 7.00 -5.29
CA PRO A 74 -8.62 7.54 -6.57
C PRO A 74 -7.14 7.28 -6.87
N ASP A 75 -6.26 7.43 -5.88
CA ASP A 75 -4.82 7.20 -6.03
C ASP A 75 -4.47 5.76 -6.44
N VAL A 76 -5.24 4.78 -5.94
CA VAL A 76 -5.07 3.36 -6.29
C VAL A 76 -5.49 3.11 -7.74
N ILE A 77 -6.56 3.75 -8.19
CA ILE A 77 -7.02 3.67 -9.58
C ILE A 77 -5.98 4.31 -10.51
N GLU A 78 -5.48 5.50 -10.18
CA GLU A 78 -4.42 6.17 -10.95
C GLU A 78 -3.13 5.35 -11.01
N SER A 79 -2.72 4.75 -9.88
CA SER A 79 -1.56 3.86 -9.83
C SER A 79 -1.73 2.62 -10.70
N ALA A 80 -2.94 2.05 -10.75
CA ALA A 80 -3.25 0.94 -11.64
C ALA A 80 -3.23 1.37 -13.12
N VAL A 81 -3.78 2.55 -13.43
CA VAL A 81 -3.74 3.12 -14.79
C VAL A 81 -2.31 3.36 -15.26
N ALA A 82 -1.42 3.87 -14.39
CA ALA A 82 -0.02 4.12 -14.74
C ALA A 82 0.74 2.84 -15.15
N ARG A 83 0.28 1.66 -14.72
CA ARG A 83 0.88 0.35 -15.04
C ARG A 83 0.19 -0.37 -16.21
N LEU A 84 -0.91 0.19 -16.71
CA LEU A 84 -1.81 -0.43 -17.67
C LEU A 84 -1.10 -0.94 -18.92
N THR A 85 -0.31 -0.09 -19.58
CA THR A 85 0.38 -0.44 -20.83
C THR A 85 1.56 -1.39 -20.62
N ALA A 86 2.15 -1.41 -19.41
CA ALA A 86 3.24 -2.32 -19.07
C ALA A 86 2.72 -3.74 -18.77
N GLU A 87 1.60 -3.85 -18.06
CA GLU A 87 1.01 -5.15 -17.69
C GLU A 87 0.12 -5.74 -18.79
N HIS A 88 -0.49 -4.88 -19.61
CA HIS A 88 -1.40 -5.28 -20.69
C HIS A 88 -1.02 -4.58 -22.01
N PRO A 89 0.09 -4.98 -22.67
CA PRO A 89 0.57 -4.30 -23.88
C PRO A 89 -0.32 -4.55 -25.10
N ASP A 90 -0.83 -5.78 -25.27
CA ASP A 90 -1.47 -6.19 -26.52
C ASP A 90 -3.00 -5.96 -26.53
N TYR A 91 -3.63 -6.08 -25.36
CA TYR A 91 -5.10 -6.10 -25.25
C TYR A 91 -5.59 -5.32 -24.02
N PRO A 92 -6.72 -4.60 -24.12
CA PRO A 92 -7.29 -3.91 -22.97
C PRO A 92 -7.73 -4.92 -21.91
N PRO A 93 -7.44 -4.67 -20.61
CA PRO A 93 -7.90 -5.54 -19.55
C PRO A 93 -9.42 -5.52 -19.44
N HIS A 94 -9.99 -6.66 -19.09
CA HIS A 94 -11.39 -6.71 -18.66
C HIS A 94 -11.53 -6.28 -17.20
N LEU A 95 -12.76 -6.01 -16.75
CA LEU A 95 -13.01 -5.47 -15.40
C LEU A 95 -12.32 -6.27 -14.26
N PRO A 96 -12.42 -7.61 -14.18
CA PRO A 96 -11.71 -8.37 -13.16
C PRO A 96 -10.17 -8.27 -13.22
N GLN A 97 -9.57 -8.10 -14.41
CA GLN A 97 -8.12 -7.91 -14.56
C GLN A 97 -7.74 -6.53 -14.01
N PHE A 98 -8.47 -5.49 -14.40
CA PHE A 98 -8.23 -4.15 -13.88
C PHE A 98 -8.46 -4.05 -12.37
N GLU A 99 -9.48 -4.75 -11.84
CA GLU A 99 -9.69 -4.87 -10.39
C GLU A 99 -8.51 -5.55 -9.68
N ALA A 100 -7.91 -6.58 -10.29
CA ALA A 100 -6.72 -7.23 -9.76
C ALA A 100 -5.53 -6.25 -9.70
N MET A 101 -5.38 -5.38 -10.71
CA MET A 101 -4.37 -4.31 -10.70
C MET A 101 -4.64 -3.31 -9.57
N CYS A 102 -5.89 -2.85 -9.38
CA CYS A 102 -6.24 -1.97 -8.26
C CYS A 102 -5.95 -2.63 -6.91
N ARG A 103 -6.26 -3.92 -6.76
CA ARG A 103 -5.93 -4.69 -5.55
C ARG A 103 -4.41 -4.77 -5.33
N ALA A 104 -3.62 -4.95 -6.39
CA ALA A 104 -2.17 -4.99 -6.31
C ALA A 104 -1.54 -3.61 -6.02
N ALA A 105 -2.19 -2.53 -6.46
CA ALA A 105 -1.78 -1.16 -6.19
C ALA A 105 -2.23 -0.65 -4.81
N THR A 106 -3.17 -1.34 -4.15
CA THR A 106 -3.63 -0.98 -2.80
C THR A 106 -2.47 -1.14 -1.80
N PRO A 107 -2.09 -0.08 -1.05
CA PRO A 107 -1.07 -0.17 -0.02
C PRO A 107 -1.39 -1.28 0.97
N ARG A 108 -0.42 -2.18 1.19
CA ARG A 108 -0.56 -3.22 2.21
C ARG A 108 -0.52 -2.55 3.58
N ARG A 109 -1.54 -2.77 4.38
CA ARG A 109 -1.52 -2.37 5.79
C ARG A 109 -0.51 -3.23 6.53
N THR A 110 0.22 -2.63 7.45
CA THR A 110 1.05 -3.39 8.38
C THR A 110 0.16 -4.10 9.39
N HIS A 111 0.66 -5.20 10.00
CA HIS A 111 -0.09 -5.91 11.04
C HIS A 111 -0.50 -4.97 12.20
N ALA A 112 0.33 -3.99 12.54
CA ALA A 112 0.00 -3.00 13.56
C ALA A 112 -1.18 -2.10 13.14
N GLU A 113 -1.21 -1.63 11.89
CA GLU A 113 -2.31 -0.81 11.36
C GLU A 113 -3.62 -1.59 11.25
N GLU A 114 -3.55 -2.87 10.86
CA GLU A 114 -4.73 -3.75 10.80
C GLU A 114 -5.36 -3.96 12.18
N GLN A 115 -4.54 -4.08 13.22
CA GLN A 115 -4.98 -4.21 14.61
C GLN A 115 -5.30 -2.87 15.28
N GLY A 116 -5.07 -1.74 14.60
CA GLY A 116 -5.24 -0.40 15.17
C GLY A 116 -4.29 -0.10 16.33
N TRP A 117 -3.14 -0.78 16.38
CA TRP A 117 -2.15 -0.57 17.43
C TRP A 117 -1.40 0.74 17.22
N LEU A 118 -1.30 1.53 18.29
CA LEU A 118 -0.46 2.72 18.30
C LEU A 118 1.01 2.30 18.39
N ALA A 119 1.87 3.03 17.67
CA ALA A 119 3.30 2.88 17.82
C ALA A 119 3.71 3.13 19.27
N LEU A 120 4.51 2.22 19.83
CA LEU A 120 5.09 2.43 21.15
C LEU A 120 5.96 3.68 21.12
N PRO A 121 5.98 4.48 22.20
CA PRO A 121 6.93 5.58 22.31
C PRO A 121 8.35 5.04 22.22
N ALA A 122 9.26 5.84 21.65
CA ALA A 122 10.67 5.50 21.61
C ALA A 122 11.19 5.22 23.04
N PRO A 123 12.07 4.21 23.22
CA PRO A 123 12.61 3.91 24.54
C PRO A 123 13.35 5.13 25.10
N ASN A 124 13.02 5.53 26.33
CA ASN A 124 13.59 6.71 26.98
C ASN A 124 14.96 6.44 27.64
N ALA A 125 15.65 5.37 27.25
CA ALA A 125 16.94 5.00 27.82
C ALA A 125 18.06 5.71 27.05
N ALA A 126 18.43 6.91 27.51
CA ALA A 126 19.63 7.58 27.02
C ALA A 126 20.88 6.76 27.42
N PRO A 127 21.82 6.51 26.50
CA PRO A 127 23.10 5.89 26.84
C PRO A 127 23.84 6.72 27.88
N VAL A 128 24.43 6.07 28.88
CA VAL A 128 25.30 6.78 29.84
C VAL A 128 26.61 7.11 29.14
N HIS A 129 26.94 8.40 29.05
CA HIS A 129 28.21 8.87 28.52
C HIS A 129 29.22 9.00 29.66
N VAL A 130 30.34 8.29 29.54
CA VAL A 130 31.48 8.38 30.46
C VAL A 130 32.67 8.99 29.73
N GLN A 131 33.36 9.91 30.38
CA GLN A 131 34.62 10.44 29.90
C GLN A 131 35.74 9.56 30.46
N ILE A 132 36.54 8.97 29.57
CA ILE A 132 37.74 8.21 29.93
C ILE A 132 38.95 8.84 29.22
N GLU A 133 40.09 8.87 29.89
CA GLU A 133 41.35 9.24 29.25
C GLU A 133 41.82 8.07 28.36
N PRO A 134 42.07 8.30 27.06
CA PRO A 134 42.49 7.24 26.16
C PRO A 134 43.93 6.79 26.46
N GLN A 135 44.14 5.48 26.60
CA GLN A 135 45.47 4.91 26.81
C GLN A 135 46.15 4.52 25.50
N GLY A 136 45.40 4.39 24.40
CA GLY A 136 45.96 4.17 23.05
C GLY A 136 46.44 2.74 22.78
N ASP A 137 46.10 1.78 23.62
CA ASP A 137 46.49 0.36 23.51
C ASP A 137 45.44 -0.51 22.79
N GLY A 138 44.44 0.12 22.16
CA GLY A 138 43.33 -0.56 21.50
C GLY A 138 42.27 -1.15 22.44
N LYS A 139 42.43 -1.01 23.77
CA LYS A 139 41.49 -1.53 24.80
C LYS A 139 40.60 -0.45 25.41
N ASP A 140 40.65 0.78 24.90
CA ASP A 140 39.85 1.89 25.41
C ASP A 140 38.35 1.65 25.28
N TRP A 141 37.90 0.88 24.28
CA TRP A 141 36.51 0.46 24.15
C TRP A 141 36.05 -0.37 25.36
N ALA A 142 36.93 -1.23 25.91
CA ALA A 142 36.64 -2.08 27.05
C ALA A 142 36.61 -1.27 28.35
N ARG A 143 37.57 -0.35 28.53
CA ARG A 143 37.56 0.62 29.65
C ARG A 143 36.28 1.45 29.66
N ARG A 144 35.82 1.90 28.50
CA ARG A 144 34.57 2.67 28.36
C ARG A 144 33.35 1.85 28.77
N ILE A 145 33.28 0.57 28.40
CA ILE A 145 32.18 -0.31 28.81
C ILE A 145 32.20 -0.51 30.33
N VAL A 146 33.36 -0.83 30.92
CA VAL A 146 33.47 -1.01 32.38
C VAL A 146 33.10 0.28 33.13
N ALA A 147 33.58 1.44 32.68
CA ALA A 147 33.23 2.73 33.25
C ALA A 147 31.72 3.02 33.15
N ARG A 148 31.07 2.68 32.02
CA ARG A 148 29.60 2.79 31.87
C ARG A 148 28.86 1.88 32.84
N VAL A 149 29.31 0.63 33.03
CA VAL A 149 28.72 -0.28 34.03
C VAL A 149 28.86 0.29 35.44
N GLN A 150 30.03 0.82 35.80
CA GLN A 150 30.27 1.46 37.10
C GLN A 150 29.39 2.71 37.30
N ALA A 151 29.10 3.44 36.21
CA ALA A 151 28.17 4.57 36.21
C ALA A 151 26.69 4.14 36.25
N GLY A 152 26.38 2.85 36.38
CA GLY A 152 25.02 2.32 36.52
C GLY A 152 24.26 2.14 35.20
N ASP A 153 24.96 2.08 34.06
CA ASP A 153 24.33 1.94 32.75
C ASP A 153 23.70 0.55 32.56
N GLN A 154 22.37 0.50 32.55
CA GLN A 154 21.59 -0.73 32.33
C GLN A 154 21.35 -1.04 30.84
N THR A 155 21.77 -0.17 29.91
CA THR A 155 21.61 -0.39 28.46
C THR A 155 22.61 -1.40 27.89
N LEU A 156 23.62 -1.77 28.68
CA LEU A 156 24.68 -2.69 28.26
C LEU A 156 24.24 -4.14 28.38
N THR A 157 24.47 -4.91 27.32
CA THR A 157 24.21 -6.35 27.32
C THR A 157 25.28 -7.11 28.09
N ARG A 158 24.89 -8.21 28.75
CA ARG A 158 25.80 -9.09 29.51
C ARG A 158 26.99 -9.58 28.68
N THR A 159 26.79 -9.81 27.38
CA THR A 159 27.85 -10.25 26.45
C THR A 159 28.90 -9.17 26.24
N SER A 160 28.48 -7.91 26.06
CA SER A 160 29.38 -6.76 25.88
C SER A 160 30.23 -6.51 27.12
N ILE A 161 29.64 -6.65 28.31
CA ILE A 161 30.34 -6.53 29.59
C ILE A 161 31.41 -7.62 29.72
N ARG A 162 31.04 -8.89 29.48
CA ARG A 162 31.98 -10.01 29.54
C ARG A 162 33.16 -9.84 28.58
N ALA A 163 32.90 -9.42 27.35
CA ALA A 163 33.95 -9.19 26.36
C ALA A 163 34.92 -8.08 26.78
N ALA A 164 34.38 -6.98 27.32
CA ALA A 164 35.21 -5.89 27.84
C ALA A 164 36.11 -6.35 28.99
N MET A 165 35.57 -7.12 29.93
CA MET A 165 36.33 -7.67 31.04
C MET A 165 37.45 -8.62 30.58
N GLN A 166 37.14 -9.53 29.65
CA GLN A 166 38.13 -10.44 29.09
C GLN A 166 39.28 -9.68 28.40
N ALA A 167 38.96 -8.62 27.64
CA ALA A 167 39.97 -7.79 27.00
C ALA A 167 40.92 -7.10 28.00
N LEU A 168 40.40 -6.76 29.19
CA LEU A 168 41.15 -6.17 30.30
C LEU A 168 41.81 -7.21 31.22
N GLY A 169 41.64 -8.52 30.97
CA GLY A 169 42.17 -9.58 31.83
C GLY A 169 41.46 -9.69 33.19
N MET A 170 40.24 -9.16 33.30
CA MET A 170 39.41 -9.25 34.50
C MET A 170 38.59 -10.55 34.45
N GLU A 171 38.99 -11.58 35.19
CA GLU A 171 38.17 -12.80 35.33
C GLU A 171 37.06 -12.60 36.37
N GLY A 172 35.80 -12.64 35.93
CA GLY A 172 34.59 -12.67 36.78
C GLY A 172 34.01 -11.29 37.13
N TRP A 173 32.75 -11.04 36.75
CA TRP A 173 31.95 -9.91 37.29
C TRP A 173 31.17 -10.39 38.52
N PRO A 174 30.84 -9.52 39.50
CA PRO A 174 30.17 -9.92 40.73
C PRO A 174 28.78 -10.50 40.41
N ARG A 175 28.38 -11.49 41.22
CA ARG A 175 26.99 -11.94 41.27
C ARG A 175 26.06 -10.83 41.72
#